data_AF-A0A094FDC5-F1
#
_entry.id   AF-A0A094FDC5-F1
#
_cell.length_a   1.000
_cell.length_b   1.000
_cell.length_c   1.000
_cell.angle_alpha   90.00
_cell.angle_beta   90.00
_cell.angle_gamma   90.00
#
_symmetry.space_group_name_H-M   'P 1'
#
loop_
_entity.id
_entity.type
_entity.pdbx_description
1 polymer ?
#
loop_
_entity_poly.entity_id
_entity_poly.type
_entity_poly.pdbx_seq_one_letter_code
_entity_poly.pdbx_strand_id
1 'polypeptide(L)'
;MIFANTFGSLIGAFTLLVLWIPLPILHYTGLEPFALPRGEAAWMMCISVLANATFSGSFLVLISLTSPVLSSVAALLTIFLVAATDWALFGVPLGPAAVAGGGLIVVAFGVLSWSTWREMREEKVKDVDITSDEDEESILGS
;
A
#
# COMPACT_ATOMS: atom_id res chain seq x y z
N MET A 1 14.59 -3.78 -5.65
CA MET A 1 14.75 -2.35 -5.30
C MET A 1 14.74 -1.42 -6.52
N ILE A 2 15.63 -1.55 -7.51
CA ILE A 2 15.68 -0.64 -8.68
C ILE A 2 14.38 -0.59 -9.49
N PHE A 3 13.77 -1.74 -9.80
CA PHE A 3 12.55 -1.80 -10.61
C PHE A 3 11.39 -0.97 -10.04
N ALA A 4 10.98 -1.21 -8.79
CA ALA A 4 9.87 -0.49 -8.15
C ALA A 4 10.14 1.02 -8.08
N ASN A 5 11.38 1.42 -7.76
CA ASN A 5 11.75 2.82 -7.66
C ASN A 5 11.80 3.52 -9.04
N THR A 6 12.25 2.82 -10.09
CA THR A 6 12.24 3.32 -11.47
C THR A 6 10.81 3.53 -11.98
N PHE A 7 9.91 2.56 -11.82
CA PHE A 7 8.52 2.70 -12.26
C PHE A 7 7.77 3.76 -11.44
N GLY A 8 7.95 3.79 -10.12
CA GLY A 8 7.37 4.84 -9.27
C GLY A 8 7.85 6.24 -9.68
N SER A 9 9.14 6.39 -9.97
CA SER A 9 9.71 7.67 -10.43
C SER A 9 9.20 8.08 -11.81
N LEU A 10 9.05 7.14 -12.75
CA LEU A 10 8.49 7.43 -14.08
C LEU A 10 7.03 7.88 -14.02
N ILE A 11 6.21 7.23 -13.19
CA ILE A 11 4.80 7.62 -12.97
C ILE A 11 4.72 9.00 -12.31
N GLY A 12 5.57 9.26 -11.31
CA GLY A 12 5.67 10.57 -10.67
C GLY A 12 6.11 11.66 -11.65
N ALA A 13 7.15 11.39 -12.45
CA ALA A 13 7.65 12.33 -13.46
C ALA A 13 6.60 12.60 -14.55
N PHE A 14 5.92 11.57 -15.04
CA PHE A 14 4.81 11.73 -15.98
C PHE A 14 3.69 12.59 -15.40
N THR A 15 3.30 12.33 -14.15
CA THR A 15 2.27 13.12 -13.46
C THR A 15 2.68 14.58 -13.34
N LEU A 16 3.93 14.88 -12.92
CA LEU A 16 4.42 16.25 -12.83
C LEU A 16 4.48 16.97 -14.19
N LEU A 17 4.90 16.26 -15.25
CA LEU A 17 5.05 16.85 -16.59
C LEU A 17 3.72 17.03 -17.32
N VAL A 18 2.76 16.13 -17.11
CA VAL A 18 1.49 16.10 -17.87
C VAL A 18 0.34 16.73 -17.10
N LEU A 19 0.21 16.47 -15.79
CA LEU A 19 -0.92 16.96 -14.98
C LEU A 19 -0.90 18.49 -14.83
N TRP A 20 0.28 19.10 -14.91
CA TRP A 20 0.45 20.56 -14.89
C TRP A 20 -0.16 21.26 -16.11
N ILE A 21 -0.21 20.63 -17.29
CA ILE A 21 -0.60 21.28 -18.56
C ILE A 21 -2.10 21.65 -18.61
N PRO A 22 -3.06 20.78 -18.20
CA PRO A 22 -4.48 21.13 -18.23
C PRO A 22 -4.87 22.21 -17.20
N LEU A 23 -4.15 22.31 -16.08
CA LEU A 23 -4.36 23.31 -15.01
C LEU A 23 -4.41 24.78 -15.52
N PRO A 24 -3.39 25.31 -16.20
CA PRO A 24 -3.41 26.66 -16.75
C PRO A 24 -4.43 26.80 -17.87
N ILE A 25 -4.66 25.77 -18.70
CA ILE A 25 -5.66 25.80 -19.77
C ILE A 25 -7.06 26.00 -19.17
N LEU A 26 -7.40 25.29 -18.10
CA LEU A 26 -8.68 25.46 -17.37
C LEU A 26 -8.80 26.85 -16.75
N HIS A 27 -7.69 27.39 -16.23
CA HIS A 27 -7.67 28.74 -15.65
C HIS A 27 -7.89 29.84 -16.70
N TYR A 28 -7.23 29.74 -17.86
CA TYR A 28 -7.35 30.71 -18.95
C TYR A 28 -8.71 30.62 -19.68
N THR A 29 -9.29 29.43 -19.77
CA THR A 29 -10.63 29.22 -20.36
C THR A 29 -11.76 29.63 -19.42
N GLY A 30 -11.47 29.97 -18.16
CA GLY A 30 -12.43 30.47 -17.18
C GLY A 30 -13.45 29.42 -16.69
N LEU A 31 -13.23 28.14 -17.00
CA LEU A 31 -14.11 27.05 -16.57
C LEU A 31 -14.01 26.82 -15.05
N GLU A 32 -12.81 26.94 -14.47
CA GLU A 32 -12.56 26.84 -13.03
C GLU A 32 -11.49 27.85 -12.57
N PRO A 33 -11.86 28.91 -11.82
CA PRO A 33 -10.88 29.86 -11.28
C PRO A 33 -10.09 29.22 -10.14
N PHE A 34 -8.84 28.84 -10.41
CA PHE A 34 -7.89 28.42 -9.38
C PHE A 34 -7.66 29.52 -8.33
N ALA A 35 -8.19 29.31 -7.13
CA ALA A 35 -7.88 30.09 -5.95
C ALA A 35 -6.96 29.30 -5.04
N LEU A 36 -5.84 29.91 -4.62
CA LEU A 36 -4.98 29.32 -3.60
C LEU A 36 -5.78 29.14 -2.29
N PRO A 37 -5.78 27.95 -1.68
CA PRO A 37 -6.48 27.72 -0.42
C PRO A 37 -5.92 28.66 0.65
N ARG A 38 -6.81 29.37 1.36
CA ARG A 38 -6.44 30.30 2.45
C ARG A 38 -6.94 29.75 3.79
N GLY A 39 -6.16 30.00 4.85
CA GLY A 39 -6.53 29.61 6.21
C GLY A 39 -6.53 28.10 6.46
N GLU A 40 -7.63 27.58 7.01
CA GLU A 40 -7.79 26.18 7.43
C GLU A 40 -7.65 25.18 6.27
N ALA A 41 -8.14 25.54 5.08
CA ALA A 41 -8.03 24.71 3.89
C ALA A 41 -6.57 24.46 3.47
N ALA A 42 -5.68 25.44 3.67
CA ALA A 42 -4.26 25.28 3.35
C ALA A 42 -3.60 24.27 4.28
N TRP A 43 -3.93 24.31 5.58
CA TRP A 43 -3.40 23.36 6.57
C TRP A 43 -3.91 21.94 6.33
N MET A 44 -5.22 21.78 6.06
CA MET A 44 -5.79 20.47 5.70
C MET A 44 -5.18 19.92 4.41
N MET A 45 -4.94 20.77 3.41
CA MET A 45 -4.25 20.37 2.18
C MET A 45 -2.82 19.91 2.46
N CYS A 46 -2.05 20.64 3.27
CA CYS A 46 -0.70 20.22 3.68
C CYS A 46 -0.72 18.86 4.38
N ILE A 47 -1.63 18.64 5.33
CA ILE A 47 -1.77 17.35 6.01
C ILE A 47 -2.12 16.25 5.00
N SER A 48 -3.07 16.50 4.10
CA SER A 48 -3.49 15.53 3.08
C SER A 48 -2.33 15.14 2.15
N VAL A 49 -1.55 16.11 1.69
CA VAL A 49 -0.38 15.86 0.84
C VAL A 49 0.69 15.06 1.59
N LEU A 50 0.99 15.41 2.84
CA LEU A 50 1.97 14.70 3.66
C LEU A 50 1.52 13.27 3.99
N ALA A 51 0.24 13.08 4.32
CA ALA A 51 -0.35 11.76 4.56
C ALA A 51 -0.29 10.89 3.29
N ASN A 52 -0.67 11.46 2.13
CA ASN A 52 -0.61 10.76 0.85
C ASN A 52 0.84 10.39 0.45
N ALA A 53 1.80 11.29 0.67
CA ALA A 53 3.21 11.03 0.42
C ALA A 53 3.76 9.93 1.34
N THR A 54 3.41 9.96 2.63
CA THR A 54 3.81 8.94 3.62
C THR A 54 3.21 7.58 3.29
N PHE A 55 1.93 7.53 2.92
CA PHE A 55 1.26 6.32 2.46
C PHE A 55 1.93 5.74 1.21
N SER A 56 2.16 6.58 0.20
CA SER A 56 2.79 6.16 -1.07
C SER A 56 4.22 5.65 -0.87
N GLY A 57 5.00 6.33 -0.03
CA GLY A 57 6.37 5.89 0.32
C GLY A 57 6.37 4.55 1.06
N SER A 58 5.50 4.39 2.06
CA SER A 58 5.36 3.13 2.80
C SER A 58 4.89 1.99 1.89
N PHE A 59 3.98 2.28 0.97
CA PHE A 59 3.46 1.32 0.00
C PHE A 59 4.54 0.88 -1.02
N LEU A 60 5.38 1.81 -1.48
CA LEU A 60 6.53 1.51 -2.35
C LEU A 60 7.56 0.62 -1.64
N VAL A 61 7.83 0.88 -0.36
CA VAL A 61 8.70 0.02 0.47
C VAL A 61 8.10 -1.37 0.62
N LEU A 62 6.78 -1.47 0.86
CA LEU A 62 6.07 -2.75 0.95
C LEU A 62 6.17 -3.57 -0.35
N ILE A 63 6.02 -2.93 -1.52
CA ILE A 63 6.25 -3.54 -2.84
C ILE A 63 7.69 -4.04 -2.96
N SER A 64 8.66 -3.26 -2.50
CA SER A 64 10.06 -3.59 -2.69
C SER A 64 10.56 -4.70 -1.77
N LEU A 65 9.93 -4.89 -0.60
CA LEU A 65 10.30 -5.90 0.40
C LEU A 65 9.50 -7.20 0.26
N THR A 66 8.41 -7.19 -0.51
CA THR A 66 7.48 -8.32 -0.58
C THR A 66 7.22 -8.77 -2.01
N SER A 67 6.53 -9.89 -2.20
CA SER A 67 6.11 -10.32 -3.52
C SER A 67 5.14 -9.29 -4.14
N PRO A 68 5.19 -9.07 -5.49
CA PRO A 68 4.26 -8.19 -6.19
C PRO A 68 2.78 -8.53 -5.93
N VAL A 69 2.49 -9.80 -5.63
CA VAL A 69 1.16 -10.30 -5.28
C VAL A 69 0.70 -9.74 -3.93
N LEU A 70 1.53 -9.81 -2.89
CA LEU A 70 1.14 -9.36 -1.56
C LEU A 70 0.84 -7.85 -1.54
N SER A 71 1.60 -7.07 -2.29
CA SER A 71 1.37 -5.63 -2.40
C SER A 71 0.04 -5.29 -3.11
N SER A 72 -0.33 -6.02 -4.16
CA SER A 72 -1.60 -5.80 -4.85
C SER A 72 -2.80 -6.02 -3.91
N VAL A 73 -2.74 -7.04 -3.05
CA VAL A 73 -3.78 -7.29 -2.04
C VAL A 73 -3.76 -6.23 -0.94
N ALA A 74 -2.59 -5.77 -0.51
CA ALA A 74 -2.46 -4.69 0.47
C ALA A 74 -3.08 -3.36 -0.02
N ALA A 75 -2.98 -3.04 -1.32
CA ALA A 75 -3.67 -1.89 -1.91
C ALA A 75 -5.20 -2.03 -1.83
N LEU A 76 -5.73 -3.21 -2.17
CA LEU A 76 -7.17 -3.49 -2.06
C LEU A 76 -7.68 -3.37 -0.62
N LEU A 77 -6.90 -3.86 0.34
CA LEU A 77 -7.20 -3.71 1.77
C LEU A 77 -7.20 -2.23 2.20
N THR A 78 -6.26 -1.42 1.69
CA THR A 78 -6.19 0.01 1.99
C THR A 78 -7.46 0.72 1.52
N ILE A 79 -7.95 0.44 0.31
CA ILE A 79 -9.20 1.04 -0.21
C ILE A 79 -10.37 0.78 0.76
N PHE A 80 -10.47 -0.44 1.28
CA PHE A 80 -11.48 -0.77 2.28
C PHE A 80 -11.26 -0.04 3.61
N LEU A 81 -10.01 0.02 4.12
CA LEU A 81 -9.68 0.70 5.36
C LEU A 81 -10.04 2.20 5.32
N VAL A 82 -9.82 2.83 4.16
CA VAL A 82 -10.23 4.23 3.92
C VAL A 82 -11.74 4.36 4.01
N ALA A 83 -12.51 3.49 3.34
CA ALA A 83 -13.97 3.52 3.42
C ALA A 83 -14.51 3.26 4.85
N ALA A 84 -13.90 2.32 5.58
CA ALA A 84 -14.26 2.03 6.97
C ALA A 84 -13.94 3.22 7.90
N THR A 85 -12.81 3.88 7.67
CA THR A 85 -12.38 5.07 8.43
C THR A 85 -13.27 6.26 8.12
N ASP A 86 -13.64 6.45 6.85
CA ASP A 86 -14.56 7.50 6.41
C ASP A 86 -15.95 7.33 7.05
N TRP A 87 -16.47 6.09 7.08
CA TRP A 87 -17.68 5.77 7.82
C TRP A 87 -17.55 6.02 9.32
N ALA A 88 -16.44 5.62 9.94
CA ALA A 88 -16.24 5.78 11.38
C ALA A 88 -16.08 7.26 11.80
N LEU A 89 -15.44 8.09 10.98
CA LEU A 89 -15.17 9.50 11.29
C LEU A 89 -16.30 10.44 10.84
N PHE A 90 -16.88 10.22 9.66
CA PHE A 90 -17.86 11.13 9.05
C PHE A 90 -19.28 10.56 9.04
N GLY A 91 -19.48 9.30 9.43
CA GLY A 91 -20.81 8.69 9.54
C GLY A 91 -21.50 8.42 8.21
N VAL A 92 -20.76 8.42 7.09
CA VAL A 92 -21.33 8.25 5.74
C VAL A 92 -21.91 6.84 5.59
N PRO A 93 -23.23 6.66 5.35
CA PRO A 93 -23.85 5.34 5.40
C PRO A 93 -23.24 4.40 4.37
N LEU A 94 -22.55 3.36 4.86
CA LEU A 94 -22.02 2.29 4.03
C LEU A 94 -23.17 1.45 3.51
N GLY A 95 -23.31 1.37 2.19
CA GLY A 95 -24.25 0.46 1.57
C GLY A 95 -23.94 -1.00 1.95
N PRO A 96 -24.94 -1.89 2.04
CA PRO A 96 -24.73 -3.28 2.44
C PRO A 96 -23.75 -4.03 1.53
N ALA A 97 -23.65 -3.65 0.25
CA ALA A 97 -22.65 -4.19 -0.68
C ALA A 97 -21.20 -3.82 -0.31
N ALA A 98 -20.98 -2.61 0.22
CA ALA A 98 -19.65 -2.16 0.66
C ALA A 98 -19.19 -2.93 1.91
N VAL A 99 -20.12 -3.21 2.84
CA VAL A 99 -19.85 -4.03 4.02
C VAL A 99 -19.51 -5.46 3.63
N ALA A 100 -20.28 -6.06 2.71
CA ALA A 100 -20.04 -7.42 2.23
C ALA A 100 -18.71 -7.55 1.48
N GLY A 101 -18.42 -6.63 0.54
CA GLY A 101 -17.15 -6.61 -0.18
C GLY A 101 -15.97 -6.36 0.75
N GLY A 102 -16.13 -5.45 1.72
CA GLY A 102 -15.16 -5.18 2.76
C GLY A 102 -14.80 -6.40 3.61
N GLY A 103 -15.82 -7.11 4.10
CA GLY A 103 -15.63 -8.36 4.84
C GLY A 103 -14.86 -9.40 4.03
N LEU A 104 -15.15 -9.53 2.73
CA LEU A 104 -14.43 -10.45 1.84
C LEU A 104 -12.95 -10.09 1.70
N ILE A 105 -12.63 -8.80 1.57
CA ILE A 105 -11.24 -8.30 1.49
C ILE A 105 -10.48 -8.60 2.80
N VAL A 106 -11.11 -8.36 3.96
CA VAL A 106 -10.51 -8.67 5.28
C VAL A 106 -10.23 -10.17 5.42
N VAL A 107 -11.17 -11.02 5.03
CA VAL A 107 -11.00 -12.48 5.08
C VAL A 107 -9.88 -12.92 4.13
N ALA A 108 -9.87 -12.44 2.89
CA ALA A 108 -8.83 -12.77 1.92
C ALA A 108 -7.43 -12.39 2.42
N PHE A 109 -7.29 -11.19 3.01
CA PHE A 109 -6.02 -10.75 3.57
C PHE A 109 -5.61 -11.53 4.82
N GLY A 110 -6.58 -11.92 5.67
CA GLY A 110 -6.34 -12.77 6.83
C GLY A 110 -5.82 -14.16 6.44
N VAL A 111 -6.44 -14.79 5.43
CA VAL A 111 -5.98 -16.07 4.88
C VAL A 111 -4.58 -15.94 4.27
N LEU A 112 -4.33 -14.88 3.49
CA LEU A 112 -3.02 -14.64 2.88
C LEU A 112 -1.93 -14.40 3.95
N SER A 113 -2.22 -13.61 4.97
CA SER A 113 -1.31 -13.36 6.09
C SER A 113 -1.01 -14.66 6.85
N TRP A 114 -2.04 -15.49 7.07
CA TRP A 114 -1.87 -16.79 7.72
C TRP A 114 -1.04 -17.76 6.89
N SER A 115 -1.30 -17.84 5.58
CA SER A 115 -0.53 -18.67 4.63
C SER A 115 0.94 -18.27 4.63
N THR A 116 1.22 -16.97 4.52
CA THR A 116 2.58 -16.42 4.52
C THR A 116 3.29 -16.72 5.85
N TRP A 117 2.61 -16.53 6.99
CA TRP A 117 3.19 -16.80 8.30
C TRP A 117 3.46 -18.29 8.54
N ARG A 118 2.64 -19.16 7.93
CA ARG A 118 2.82 -20.62 7.97
C ARG A 118 4.00 -21.07 7.11
N GLU A 119 4.10 -20.60 5.86
CA GLU A 119 5.21 -20.93 4.96
C GLU A 119 6.56 -20.55 5.57
N MET A 120 6.68 -19.34 6.12
CA MET A 120 7.90 -18.90 6.81
C MET A 120 8.28 -19.75 8.02
N ARG A 121 7.30 -20.40 8.67
CA ARG A 121 7.57 -21.30 9.80
C ARG A 121 8.01 -22.68 9.32
N GLU A 122 7.43 -23.18 8.23
CA GLU A 122 7.80 -24.47 7.62
C GLU A 122 9.23 -24.41 7.03
N GLU A 123 9.65 -23.30 6.41
CA GLU A 123 11.04 -23.11 5.95
C GLU A 123 12.04 -23.11 7.10
N LYS A 124 11.75 -22.39 8.20
CA LYS A 124 12.64 -22.33 9.36
C LYS A 124 12.80 -23.67 10.08
N VAL A 125 11.75 -24.48 10.14
CA VAL A 125 11.83 -25.82 10.75
C VAL A 125 12.70 -26.75 9.90
N LYS A 126 12.61 -26.65 8.57
CA LYS A 126 13.41 -27.47 7.65
C LYS A 126 14.91 -27.15 7.69
N ASP A 127 15.29 -25.87 7.75
CA ASP A 127 16.70 -25.46 7.88
C ASP A 127 17.33 -25.95 9.20
N VAL A 128 16.55 -25.96 10.29
CA VAL A 128 17.01 -26.43 11.60
C VAL A 128 17.20 -27.95 11.63
N ASP A 129 16.31 -28.73 11.03
CA ASP A 129 16.48 -30.19 10.91
C ASP A 129 17.73 -30.55 10.10
N ILE A 130 17.95 -29.91 8.93
CA ILE A 130 19.11 -30.20 8.07
C ILE A 130 20.43 -29.86 8.77
N THR A 131 20.49 -28.72 9.48
CA THR A 131 21.70 -28.32 10.21
C THR A 131 21.98 -29.27 11.39
N SER A 132 20.92 -29.73 12.06
CA SER A 132 21.06 -30.67 13.19
C SER A 132 21.56 -32.04 12.74
N ASP A 133 21.10 -32.52 11.59
CA ASP A 133 21.54 -33.79 11.00
C ASP A 133 23.01 -33.72 10.52
N GLU A 134 23.44 -32.61 9.90
CA GLU A 134 24.84 -32.40 9.47
C GLU A 134 25.80 -32.33 10.68
N ASP A 135 25.39 -31.68 11.76
CA ASP A 135 26.19 -31.57 12.99
C ASP A 135 26.36 -32.96 13.66
N GLU A 136 25.31 -33.79 13.72
CA GLU A 136 25.40 -35.15 14.29
C GLU A 136 26.28 -36.11 13.46
N GLU A 137 26.20 -36.06 12.13
CA GLU A 137 27.08 -36.88 11.26
C GLU A 137 28.56 -36.49 11.39
N SER A 138 28.86 -35.20 11.58
CA SER A 138 30.23 -34.72 11.74
C SER A 138 30.91 -35.17 13.06
N ILE A 139 30.13 -35.36 14.12
CA ILE A 139 30.60 -35.79 15.45
C ILE A 139 30.80 -37.31 15.52
N LEU A 140 30.03 -38.08 14.74
CA LEU A 140 30.14 -39.54 14.66
C LEU A 140 31.21 -40.02 13.67
N GLY A 141 31.69 -39.13 12.78
CA GLY A 141 32.71 -39.41 11.78
C GLY A 141 34.17 -39.20 12.21
N SER A 142 34.44 -38.80 13.46
CA SER A 142 35.80 -38.57 14.01
C SER A 142 36.26 -39.67 14.95
#